data_AF-A0A973FSL7-F1
#
_entry.id   AF-A0A973FSL7-F1
#
_cell.length_a   1.000
_cell.length_b   1.000
_cell.length_c   1.000
_cell.angle_alpha   90.00
_cell.angle_beta   90.00
_cell.angle_gamma   90.00
#
_symmetry.space_group_name_H-M   'P 1'
#
loop_
_entity.id
_entity.type
_entity.pdbx_description
1 polymer ?
#
loop_
_entity_poly.entity_id
_entity_poly.type
_entity_poly.pdbx_seq_one_letter_code
_entity_poly.pdbx_strand_id
1 'polypeptide(L)'
;MVDTQAGEILVNSPPETLKYLLAAGLTPPEYILLPPDVPAGQELGSSGFVRRGINYASVEFLIYSNFFVKQRRARLITVTEDQARRLRLILDETICGPATDEAYGPYIWVRQECTAVGYYPPLGRAPRTEDMVEVISLEAGGGDLGQTQIALADDSFVFYEDSVAVAQVSTQIAQVALPLTVAQPRPLHRQELTLQFIGGSDGFDPAGITTCFLAYLGTDVQTQATLFDAAAYVLVRLGHLGMAPHHISAVVLSHLHEDHVAGLPELILMGGHRVRLLTSDIVYASLLRMLG
;
A
#
# COMPACT_ATOMS: atom_id res chain seq x y z
N MET A 1 16.54 -0.36 6.42
CA MET A 1 17.35 -0.86 5.29
C MET A 1 18.50 -1.65 5.85
N VAL A 2 18.99 -2.62 5.07
CA VAL A 2 20.21 -3.37 5.34
C VAL A 2 21.17 -3.12 4.20
N ASP A 3 22.38 -2.63 4.52
CA ASP A 3 23.43 -2.40 3.53
C ASP A 3 24.14 -3.72 3.25
N THR A 4 24.25 -4.10 1.98
CA THR A 4 24.89 -5.35 1.55
C THR A 4 25.73 -5.12 0.30
N GLN A 5 26.58 -6.09 -0.06
CA GLN A 5 27.35 -6.09 -1.31
C GLN A 5 26.47 -6.09 -2.57
N ALA A 6 25.26 -6.66 -2.52
CA ALA A 6 24.29 -6.56 -3.61
C ALA A 6 23.63 -5.16 -3.72
N GLY A 7 23.81 -4.30 -2.70
CA GLY A 7 23.18 -3.00 -2.57
C GLY A 7 22.29 -2.92 -1.33
N GLU A 8 21.58 -1.79 -1.19
CA GLU A 8 20.66 -1.58 -0.08
C GLU A 8 19.39 -2.46 -0.26
N ILE A 9 19.00 -3.15 0.82
CA ILE A 9 17.79 -3.96 0.87
C ILE A 9 16.78 -3.33 1.83
N LEU A 10 15.59 -3.00 1.33
CA LEU A 10 14.49 -2.57 2.18
C LEU A 10 13.83 -3.80 2.80
N VAL A 11 13.70 -3.83 4.12
CA VAL A 11 13.00 -4.91 4.84
C VAL A 11 11.67 -4.38 5.34
N ASN A 12 10.59 -5.04 4.91
CA ASN A 12 9.19 -4.62 5.00
C ASN A 12 8.91 -3.34 4.20
N SER A 13 7.64 -3.12 3.86
CA SER A 13 7.21 -1.90 3.18
C SER A 13 5.83 -1.48 3.70
N PRO A 14 5.73 -0.79 4.85
CA PRO A 14 4.48 -0.17 5.26
C PRO A 14 4.07 0.94 4.27
N PRO A 15 2.83 1.45 4.34
CA PRO A 15 2.42 2.55 3.46
C PRO A 15 3.30 3.79 3.63
N GLU A 16 3.38 4.62 2.60
CA GLU A 16 4.21 5.84 2.58
C GLU A 16 5.73 5.59 2.67
N THR A 17 6.22 4.35 2.51
CA THR A 17 7.66 4.06 2.58
C THR A 17 8.49 4.87 1.58
N LEU A 18 8.01 5.05 0.35
CA LEU A 18 8.68 5.94 -0.62
C LEU A 18 8.83 7.36 -0.08
N LYS A 19 7.78 7.90 0.54
CA LYS A 19 7.74 9.25 1.11
C LYS A 19 8.80 9.39 2.20
N TYR A 20 8.93 8.38 3.07
CA TYR A 20 9.99 8.31 4.09
C TYR A 20 11.39 8.35 3.47
N LEU A 21 11.63 7.57 2.42
CA LEU A 21 12.91 7.56 1.73
C LEU A 21 13.24 8.92 1.11
N LEU A 22 12.28 9.52 0.39
CA LEU A 22 12.45 10.83 -0.23
C LEU A 22 12.67 11.96 0.79
N ALA A 23 11.93 11.94 1.91
CA ALA A 23 12.11 12.90 2.99
C ALA A 23 13.51 12.82 3.62
N ALA A 24 14.08 11.62 3.68
CA ALA A 24 15.44 11.37 4.16
C ALA A 24 16.53 11.61 3.09
N GLY A 25 16.16 11.99 1.87
CA GLY A 25 17.10 12.13 0.75
C GLY A 25 17.68 10.80 0.26
N LEU A 26 17.04 9.68 0.59
CA LEU A 26 17.46 8.33 0.21
C LEU A 26 16.89 7.94 -1.15
N THR A 27 17.67 7.15 -1.89
CA THR A 27 17.20 6.56 -3.15
C THR A 27 16.41 5.28 -2.84
N PRO A 28 15.24 5.08 -3.48
CA PRO A 28 14.51 3.82 -3.34
C PRO A 28 15.36 2.62 -3.77
N PRO A 29 15.50 1.58 -2.92
CA PRO A 29 16.31 0.42 -3.23
C PRO A 29 15.68 -0.47 -4.31
N GLU A 30 16.50 -1.34 -4.89
CA GLU A 30 16.03 -2.34 -5.87
C GLU A 30 15.29 -3.47 -5.19
N TYR A 31 15.90 -3.95 -4.11
CA TYR A 31 15.53 -5.16 -3.41
C TYR A 31 14.64 -4.81 -2.23
N ILE A 32 13.47 -5.43 -2.19
CA ILE A 32 12.47 -5.21 -1.14
C ILE A 32 12.09 -6.58 -0.60
N LEU A 33 12.57 -6.90 0.60
CA LEU A 33 12.28 -8.13 1.33
C LEU A 33 11.01 -7.94 2.16
N LEU A 34 9.97 -8.69 1.84
CA LEU A 34 8.65 -8.59 2.46
C LEU A 34 8.50 -9.52 3.68
N PRO A 35 7.67 -9.17 4.66
CA PRO A 35 7.53 -9.97 5.88
C PRO A 35 6.88 -11.34 5.60
N PRO A 36 7.10 -12.32 6.48
CA PRO A 36 6.27 -13.52 6.50
C PRO A 36 4.82 -13.16 6.82
N ASP A 37 3.91 -14.01 6.35
CA ASP A 37 2.48 -13.90 6.61
C ASP A 37 2.19 -14.01 8.10
N VAL A 38 1.30 -13.15 8.60
CA VAL A 38 0.65 -13.37 9.89
C VAL A 38 -0.52 -14.32 9.70
N PRO A 39 -0.60 -15.42 10.46
CA PRO A 39 -1.76 -16.30 10.42
C PRO A 39 -3.02 -15.57 10.88
N ALA A 40 -4.11 -15.76 10.15
CA ALA A 40 -5.40 -15.17 10.49
C ALA A 40 -5.83 -15.59 11.90
N GLY A 41 -6.30 -14.63 12.69
CA GLY A 41 -6.85 -14.86 14.03
C GLY A 41 -5.82 -14.96 15.16
N GLN A 42 -4.51 -14.93 14.88
CA GLN A 42 -3.49 -14.84 15.93
C GLN A 42 -3.41 -13.44 16.56
N GLU A 43 -3.60 -12.40 15.74
CA GLU A 43 -3.60 -11.01 16.17
C GLU A 43 -4.79 -10.28 15.54
N LEU A 44 -5.50 -9.48 16.33
CA LEU A 44 -6.67 -8.73 15.85
C LEU A 44 -6.29 -7.83 14.68
N GLY A 45 -7.11 -7.86 13.62
CA GLY A 45 -6.88 -7.07 12.42
C GLY A 45 -5.61 -7.46 11.64
N SER A 46 -5.12 -8.69 11.83
CA SER A 46 -3.90 -9.18 11.17
C SER A 46 -4.16 -10.47 10.39
N SER A 47 -3.68 -10.49 9.15
CA SER A 47 -3.74 -11.63 8.23
C SER A 47 -2.84 -11.34 7.02
N GLY A 48 -2.05 -12.33 6.60
CA GLY A 48 -1.13 -12.17 5.46
C GLY A 48 -0.12 -11.05 5.71
N PHE A 49 0.00 -10.10 4.77
CA PHE A 49 0.87 -8.93 4.91
C PHE A 49 0.30 -7.83 5.82
N VAL A 50 -0.98 -7.93 6.23
CA VAL A 50 -1.63 -6.93 7.07
C VAL A 50 -1.39 -7.26 8.54
N ARG A 51 -0.89 -6.28 9.31
CA ARG A 51 -0.73 -6.37 10.76
C ARG A 51 -1.40 -5.18 11.43
N ARG A 52 -2.35 -5.44 12.32
CA ARG A 52 -3.19 -4.43 13.00
C ARG A 52 -3.78 -3.42 12.02
N GLY A 53 -4.28 -3.89 10.89
CA GLY A 53 -4.88 -3.07 9.84
C GLY A 53 -3.90 -2.33 8.92
N ILE A 54 -2.59 -2.41 9.13
CA ILE A 54 -1.57 -1.80 8.27
C ILE A 54 -0.94 -2.85 7.35
N ASN A 55 -0.89 -2.58 6.04
CA ASN A 55 -0.27 -3.46 5.06
C ASN A 55 1.26 -3.24 4.98
N TYR A 56 2.06 -4.24 5.35
CA TYR A 56 3.53 -4.19 5.30
C TYR A 56 4.13 -4.69 3.97
N ALA A 57 3.30 -4.87 2.96
CA ALA A 57 3.68 -5.08 1.56
C ALA A 57 3.10 -3.99 0.64
N SER A 58 3.10 -2.75 1.11
CA SER A 58 2.70 -1.55 0.35
C SER A 58 3.88 -1.09 -0.50
N VAL A 59 3.94 -1.54 -1.76
CA VAL A 59 5.13 -1.45 -2.63
C VAL A 59 4.90 -0.69 -3.93
N GLU A 60 3.66 -0.26 -4.21
CA GLU A 60 3.25 0.26 -5.52
C GLU A 60 4.14 1.44 -5.94
N PHE A 61 4.28 2.44 -5.06
CA PHE A 61 5.07 3.63 -5.34
C PHE A 61 6.58 3.33 -5.41
N LEU A 62 7.08 2.31 -4.70
CA LEU A 62 8.48 1.87 -4.84
C LEU A 62 8.72 1.23 -6.21
N ILE A 63 7.76 0.46 -6.72
CA ILE A 63 7.80 -0.11 -8.07
C ILE A 63 7.81 1.01 -9.10
N TYR A 64 6.87 1.97 -9.01
CA TYR A 64 6.81 3.10 -9.93
C TYR A 64 8.07 3.95 -9.89
N SER A 65 8.62 4.23 -8.70
CA SER A 65 9.87 4.99 -8.60
C SER A 65 11.05 4.23 -9.21
N ASN A 66 11.15 2.92 -9.05
CA ASN A 66 12.21 2.14 -9.67
C ASN A 66 12.07 2.14 -11.20
N PHE A 67 10.86 1.90 -11.71
CA PHE A 67 10.61 1.79 -13.14
C PHE A 67 10.64 3.13 -13.88
N PHE A 68 9.81 4.09 -13.48
CA PHE A 68 9.67 5.36 -14.20
C PHE A 68 10.77 6.37 -13.88
N VAL A 69 11.31 6.38 -12.66
CA VAL A 69 12.32 7.38 -12.25
C VAL A 69 13.74 6.81 -12.36
N LYS A 70 13.97 5.60 -11.87
CA LYS A 70 15.30 4.97 -11.87
C LYS A 70 15.57 4.10 -13.10
N GLN A 71 14.59 3.91 -13.97
CA GLN A 71 14.71 3.14 -15.22
C GLN A 71 15.24 1.72 -15.00
N ARG A 72 14.78 1.07 -13.94
CA ARG A 72 15.11 -0.32 -13.59
C ARG A 72 13.90 -1.04 -12.98
N ARG A 73 13.97 -2.36 -12.89
CA ARG A 73 12.95 -3.14 -12.19
C ARG A 73 13.18 -3.15 -10.70
N ALA A 74 12.12 -3.14 -9.91
CA ALA A 74 12.18 -3.55 -8.52
C ALA A 74 12.22 -5.08 -8.44
N ARG A 75 12.84 -5.63 -7.39
CA ARG A 75 12.79 -7.06 -7.07
C ARG A 75 12.21 -7.24 -5.68
N LEU A 76 10.98 -7.77 -5.63
CA LEU A 76 10.28 -8.10 -4.40
C LEU A 76 10.58 -9.53 -4.00
N ILE A 77 11.06 -9.71 -2.77
CA ILE A 77 11.44 -10.99 -2.22
C ILE A 77 10.42 -11.35 -1.15
N THR A 78 9.60 -12.37 -1.39
CA THR A 78 8.67 -12.92 -0.39
C THR A 78 9.29 -14.12 0.32
N VAL A 79 8.70 -14.58 1.43
CA VAL A 79 9.17 -15.80 2.09
C VAL A 79 8.76 -17.02 1.28
N THR A 80 7.48 -17.14 0.96
CA THR A 80 6.93 -18.34 0.29
C THR A 80 6.52 -18.08 -1.15
N GLU A 81 6.45 -19.15 -1.95
CA GLU A 81 5.90 -19.09 -3.31
C GLU A 81 4.42 -18.68 -3.32
N ASP A 82 3.66 -19.07 -2.30
CA ASP A 82 2.26 -18.69 -2.16
C ASP A 82 2.10 -17.17 -1.97
N GLN A 83 2.94 -16.57 -1.11
CA GLN A 83 3.03 -15.12 -0.96
C GLN A 83 3.38 -14.44 -2.28
N ALA A 84 4.36 -14.98 -3.03
CA ALA A 84 4.76 -14.43 -4.33
C ALA A 84 3.58 -14.47 -5.32
N ARG A 85 2.87 -15.60 -5.39
CA ARG A 85 1.70 -15.76 -6.27
C ARG A 85 0.58 -14.79 -5.92
N ARG A 86 0.22 -14.67 -4.63
CA ARG A 86 -0.81 -13.74 -4.17
C ARG A 86 -0.43 -12.29 -4.44
N LEU A 87 0.84 -11.93 -4.18
CA LEU A 87 1.33 -10.57 -4.45
C LEU A 87 1.30 -10.22 -5.94
N ARG A 88 1.67 -11.14 -6.84
CA ARG A 88 1.55 -10.92 -8.29
C ARG A 88 0.10 -10.64 -8.70
N LEU A 89 -0.87 -11.42 -8.19
CA LEU A 89 -2.29 -11.20 -8.47
C LEU A 89 -2.77 -9.82 -8.00
N ILE A 90 -2.36 -9.40 -6.80
CA ILE A 90 -2.68 -8.07 -6.26
C ILE A 90 -2.07 -6.98 -7.15
N LEU A 91 -0.78 -7.09 -7.50
CA LEU A 91 -0.10 -6.11 -8.33
C LEU A 91 -0.66 -6.03 -9.75
N ASP A 92 -1.00 -7.17 -10.35
CA ASP A 92 -1.65 -7.21 -11.66
C ASP A 92 -3.00 -6.49 -11.63
N GLU A 93 -3.80 -6.72 -10.59
CA GLU A 93 -5.08 -6.02 -10.41
C GLU A 93 -4.90 -4.52 -10.19
N THR A 94 -3.94 -4.12 -9.34
CA THR A 94 -3.69 -2.70 -9.02
C THR A 94 -3.11 -1.94 -10.21
N ILE A 95 -2.13 -2.50 -10.92
CA ILE A 95 -1.40 -1.83 -12.00
C ILE A 95 -2.13 -1.93 -13.34
N CYS A 96 -2.67 -3.12 -13.66
CA CYS A 96 -3.27 -3.39 -14.97
C CYS A 96 -4.81 -3.35 -14.95
N GLY A 97 -5.42 -3.29 -13.77
CA GLY A 97 -6.87 -3.44 -13.60
C GLY A 97 -7.34 -4.89 -13.77
N PRO A 98 -8.66 -5.11 -13.80
CA PRO A 98 -9.23 -6.44 -13.97
C PRO A 98 -8.70 -7.18 -15.21
N ALA A 99 -8.41 -8.47 -15.05
CA ALA A 99 -7.73 -9.26 -16.08
C ALA A 99 -8.58 -9.56 -17.33
N THR A 100 -9.91 -9.65 -17.18
CA THR A 100 -10.83 -10.08 -18.26
C THR A 100 -11.84 -9.00 -18.60
N ASP A 101 -12.33 -9.01 -19.84
CA ASP A 101 -13.34 -8.06 -20.30
C ASP A 101 -14.68 -8.24 -19.56
N GLU A 102 -15.01 -9.47 -19.18
CA GLU A 102 -16.21 -9.79 -18.40
C GLU A 102 -16.20 -9.08 -17.03
N ALA A 103 -15.01 -8.92 -16.43
CA ALA A 103 -14.87 -8.24 -15.14
C ALA A 103 -15.20 -6.73 -15.22
N TYR A 104 -15.15 -6.13 -16.41
CA TYR A 104 -15.62 -4.75 -16.63
C TYR A 104 -17.11 -4.67 -16.95
N GLY A 105 -17.75 -5.77 -17.35
CA GLY A 105 -19.16 -5.82 -17.69
C GLY A 105 -19.57 -4.73 -18.69
N PRO A 106 -20.54 -3.85 -18.37
CA PRO A 106 -20.98 -2.78 -19.28
C PRO A 106 -19.94 -1.64 -19.45
N TYR A 107 -18.88 -1.64 -18.65
CA TYR A 107 -17.86 -0.59 -18.61
C TYR A 107 -16.56 -0.99 -19.33
N ILE A 108 -16.63 -1.90 -20.31
CA ILE A 108 -15.46 -2.34 -21.09
C ILE A 108 -14.69 -1.18 -21.75
N TRP A 109 -15.38 -0.07 -22.06
CA TRP A 109 -14.76 1.15 -22.58
C TRP A 109 -13.73 1.75 -21.61
N VAL A 110 -13.89 1.57 -20.29
CA VAL A 110 -12.92 2.03 -19.28
C VAL A 110 -11.57 1.36 -19.47
N ARG A 111 -11.56 0.06 -19.79
CA ARG A 111 -10.31 -0.66 -20.09
C ARG A 111 -9.57 -0.05 -21.28
N GLN A 112 -10.32 0.36 -22.31
CA GLN A 112 -9.76 0.97 -23.52
C GLN A 112 -9.16 2.34 -23.20
N GLU A 113 -9.89 3.17 -22.44
CA GLU A 113 -9.40 4.47 -21.98
C GLU A 113 -8.15 4.33 -21.09
N CYS A 114 -8.16 3.41 -20.11
CA CYS A 114 -7.00 3.13 -19.27
C CYS A 114 -5.79 2.67 -20.10
N THR A 115 -6.01 1.83 -21.12
CA THR A 115 -4.94 1.37 -22.02
C THR A 115 -4.37 2.53 -22.85
N ALA A 116 -5.23 3.44 -23.31
CA ALA A 116 -4.82 4.59 -24.10
C ALA A 116 -4.03 5.61 -23.25
N VAL A 117 -4.53 5.94 -22.06
CA VAL A 117 -3.88 6.87 -21.11
C VAL A 117 -2.60 6.29 -20.54
N GLY A 118 -2.56 4.97 -20.30
CA GLY A 118 -1.39 4.26 -19.79
C GLY A 118 -0.28 4.04 -20.83
N TYR A 119 -0.44 4.49 -22.08
CA TYR A 119 0.54 4.29 -23.14
C TYR A 119 1.92 4.85 -22.75
N TYR A 120 2.93 3.98 -22.75
CA TYR A 120 4.30 4.36 -22.43
C TYR A 120 5.17 4.25 -23.68
N PRO A 121 5.61 5.38 -24.28
CA PRO A 121 6.32 5.39 -25.55
C PRO A 121 7.56 4.48 -25.62
N PRO A 122 8.40 4.37 -24.56
CA PRO A 122 9.56 3.48 -24.58
C PRO A 122 9.22 1.99 -24.79
N LEU A 123 8.00 1.56 -24.46
CA LEU A 123 7.53 0.18 -24.70
C LEU A 123 6.59 0.06 -25.90
N GLY A 124 6.08 1.16 -26.44
CA GLY A 124 5.07 1.13 -27.51
C GLY A 124 3.72 0.55 -27.07
N ARG A 125 3.48 0.46 -25.75
CA ARG A 125 2.25 -0.05 -25.12
C ARG A 125 2.16 0.44 -23.67
N ALA A 126 1.04 0.18 -23.01
CA ALA A 126 0.97 0.33 -21.57
C ALA A 126 1.94 -0.66 -20.87
N PRO A 127 2.70 -0.21 -19.85
CA PRO A 127 3.52 -1.10 -19.04
C PRO A 127 2.65 -2.14 -18.32
N ARG A 128 3.23 -3.32 -18.10
CA ARG A 128 2.64 -4.40 -17.30
C ARG A 128 3.46 -4.59 -16.03
N THR A 129 2.89 -5.28 -15.04
CA THR A 129 3.60 -5.64 -13.81
C THR A 129 4.97 -6.27 -14.07
N GLU A 130 5.06 -7.22 -15.00
CA GLU A 130 6.31 -7.90 -15.38
C GLU A 130 7.38 -6.97 -15.98
N ASP A 131 7.00 -5.81 -16.51
CA ASP A 131 7.95 -4.81 -17.00
C ASP A 131 8.62 -4.06 -15.86
N MET A 132 7.88 -3.87 -14.76
CA MET A 132 8.27 -3.00 -13.65
C MET A 132 8.88 -3.76 -12.48
N VAL A 133 8.47 -5.01 -12.26
CA VAL A 133 8.81 -5.73 -11.04
C VAL A 133 9.00 -7.22 -11.27
N GLU A 134 10.05 -7.75 -10.64
CA GLU A 134 10.23 -9.18 -10.44
C GLU A 134 9.76 -9.54 -9.02
N VAL A 135 8.94 -10.58 -8.90
CA VAL A 135 8.55 -11.14 -7.60
C VAL A 135 9.11 -12.56 -7.52
N ILE A 136 9.89 -12.87 -6.49
CA ILE A 136 10.49 -14.20 -6.29
C ILE A 136 10.53 -14.52 -4.79
N SER A 137 10.27 -15.77 -4.40
CA SER A 137 10.28 -16.17 -3.00
C SER A 137 11.65 -16.67 -2.56
N LEU A 138 11.94 -16.64 -1.25
CA LEU A 138 13.12 -17.31 -0.68
C LEU A 138 13.11 -18.82 -0.99
N GLU A 139 11.93 -19.47 -0.95
CA GLU A 139 11.76 -20.88 -1.35
C GLU A 139 12.20 -21.17 -2.79
N ALA A 140 12.02 -20.20 -3.69
CA ALA A 140 12.40 -20.30 -5.10
C ALA A 140 13.80 -19.74 -5.38
N GLY A 141 14.64 -19.53 -4.36
CA GLY A 141 16.01 -18.99 -4.51
C GLY A 141 16.06 -17.48 -4.64
N GLY A 142 14.99 -16.76 -4.31
CA GLY A 142 14.93 -15.30 -4.34
C GLY A 142 15.91 -14.58 -3.41
N GLY A 143 16.44 -15.30 -2.42
CA GLY A 143 17.47 -14.81 -1.52
C GLY A 143 18.89 -14.85 -2.10
N ASP A 144 19.10 -15.49 -3.26
CA ASP A 144 20.39 -15.49 -3.94
C ASP A 144 20.54 -14.21 -4.78
N LEU A 145 21.37 -13.30 -4.26
CA LEU A 145 21.77 -12.05 -4.90
C LEU A 145 23.28 -12.05 -5.24
N GLY A 146 23.85 -13.24 -5.49
CA GLY A 146 25.28 -13.42 -5.76
C GLY A 146 26.10 -13.48 -4.47
N GLN A 147 26.92 -12.46 -4.20
CA GLN A 147 27.73 -12.43 -2.96
C GLN A 147 26.88 -12.29 -1.70
N THR A 148 25.71 -11.66 -1.83
CA THR A 148 24.73 -11.54 -0.75
C THR A 148 23.71 -12.67 -0.84
N GLN A 149 23.52 -13.38 0.27
CA GLN A 149 22.50 -14.42 0.42
C GLN A 149 21.54 -14.05 1.55
N ILE A 150 20.24 -14.29 1.37
CA ILE A 150 19.20 -14.03 2.37
C ILE A 150 18.53 -15.35 2.72
N ALA A 151 18.43 -15.65 4.01
CA ALA A 151 17.67 -16.78 4.51
C ALA A 151 16.72 -16.36 5.63
N LEU A 152 15.62 -17.09 5.77
CA LEU A 152 14.78 -17.02 6.96
C LEU A 152 15.25 -18.10 7.94
N ALA A 153 15.70 -17.69 9.13
CA ALA A 153 16.06 -18.58 10.24
C ALA A 153 15.23 -18.19 11.46
N ASP A 154 14.38 -19.12 11.91
CA ASP A 154 13.39 -18.89 12.97
C ASP A 154 12.55 -17.62 12.69
N ASP A 155 12.59 -16.62 13.58
CA ASP A 155 11.88 -15.34 13.47
C ASP A 155 12.78 -14.21 12.95
N SER A 156 13.78 -14.52 12.12
CA SER A 156 14.72 -13.52 11.59
C SER A 156 15.14 -13.79 10.16
N PHE A 157 15.20 -12.70 9.37
CA PHE A 157 15.97 -12.69 8.14
C PHE A 157 17.46 -12.54 8.47
N VAL A 158 18.28 -13.46 7.97
CA VAL A 158 19.73 -13.43 8.11
C VAL A 158 20.34 -13.17 6.74
N PHE A 159 21.22 -12.17 6.69
CA PHE A 159 21.94 -11.75 5.49
C PHE A 159 23.36 -12.25 5.61
N TYR A 160 23.84 -12.95 4.58
CA TYR A 160 25.19 -13.48 4.51
C TYR A 160 25.96 -12.85 3.36
N GLU A 161 27.24 -12.62 3.58
CA GLU A 161 28.22 -12.28 2.54
C GLU A 161 29.34 -13.32 2.59
N ASP A 162 29.61 -13.97 1.46
CA ASP A 162 30.62 -15.05 1.38
C ASP A 162 30.44 -16.11 2.50
N SER A 163 29.18 -16.47 2.79
CA SER A 163 28.75 -17.39 3.87
C SER A 163 28.94 -16.88 5.31
N VAL A 164 29.30 -15.61 5.53
CA VAL A 164 29.39 -14.98 6.85
C VAL A 164 28.16 -14.13 7.10
N ALA A 165 27.48 -14.31 8.24
CA ALA A 165 26.33 -13.48 8.60
C ALA A 165 26.77 -12.04 8.88
N VAL A 166 26.26 -11.08 8.11
CA VAL A 166 26.58 -9.65 8.22
C VAL A 166 25.46 -8.83 8.85
N ALA A 167 24.22 -9.30 8.76
CA ALA A 167 23.08 -8.66 9.40
C ALA A 167 22.01 -9.68 9.77
N GLN A 168 21.22 -9.34 10.79
CA GLN A 168 20.05 -10.10 11.21
C GLN A 168 18.93 -9.11 11.53
N VAL A 169 17.77 -9.31 10.90
CA VAL A 169 16.59 -8.47 11.08
C VAL A 169 15.42 -9.35 11.50
N SER A 170 14.79 -9.04 12.63
CA SER A 170 13.63 -9.79 13.08
C SER A 170 12.46 -9.64 12.11
N THR A 171 11.70 -10.72 11.92
CA THR A 171 10.42 -10.71 11.20
C THR A 171 9.27 -10.16 12.04
N GLN A 172 9.50 -9.94 13.34
CA GLN A 172 8.51 -9.37 14.25
C GLN A 172 8.41 -7.86 14.05
N ILE A 173 7.20 -7.40 13.71
CA ILE A 173 6.88 -5.98 13.60
C ILE A 173 6.31 -5.53 14.94
N ALA A 174 7.18 -5.01 15.81
CA ALA A 174 6.81 -4.58 17.16
C ALA A 174 6.29 -3.13 17.25
N GLN A 175 6.58 -2.31 16.23
CA GLN A 175 6.17 -0.91 16.16
C GLN A 175 5.22 -0.71 14.98
N VAL A 176 4.17 0.06 15.22
CA VAL A 176 3.24 0.47 14.17
C VAL A 176 3.88 1.64 13.42
N ALA A 177 3.96 1.52 12.10
CA ALA A 177 4.41 2.62 11.25
C ALA A 177 3.47 3.83 11.43
N LEU A 178 4.04 5.03 11.39
CA LEU A 178 3.30 6.29 11.54
C LEU A 178 3.38 7.09 10.23
N PRO A 179 2.50 8.09 10.03
CA PRO A 179 2.62 8.99 8.90
C PRO A 179 3.74 10.02 9.12
N LEU A 180 4.38 10.48 8.04
CA LEU A 180 5.36 11.58 8.10
C LEU A 180 4.72 12.91 8.51
N THR A 181 3.52 13.17 8.00
CA THR A 181 2.81 14.43 8.16
C THR A 181 1.37 14.17 8.56
N VAL A 182 0.84 14.96 9.49
CA VAL A 182 -0.57 14.97 9.90
C VAL A 182 -1.19 16.35 9.64
N ALA A 183 -2.46 16.37 9.24
CA ALA A 183 -3.17 17.61 8.97
C ALA A 183 -3.43 18.34 10.29
N GLN A 184 -3.09 19.62 10.38
CA GLN A 184 -3.29 20.40 11.61
C GLN A 184 -4.77 20.50 11.98
N PRO A 185 -5.14 20.35 13.27
CA PRO A 185 -6.51 20.53 13.71
C PRO A 185 -6.94 21.98 13.50
N ARG A 186 -8.13 22.17 12.91
CA ARG A 186 -8.73 23.50 12.73
C ARG A 186 -10.20 23.44 13.14
N PRO A 187 -10.73 24.48 13.80
CA PRO A 187 -12.16 24.57 14.05
C PRO A 187 -12.95 24.43 12.74
N LEU A 188 -13.93 23.54 12.74
CA LEU A 188 -14.72 23.26 11.56
C LEU A 188 -16.10 23.91 11.69
N HIS A 189 -16.35 24.92 10.85
CA HIS A 189 -17.66 25.55 10.76
C HIS A 189 -18.54 24.75 9.79
N ARG A 190 -19.50 24.00 10.35
CA ARG A 190 -20.47 23.20 9.59
C ARG A 190 -21.43 24.10 8.83
N GLN A 191 -21.49 23.90 7.52
CA GLN A 191 -22.57 24.34 6.64
C GLN A 191 -23.32 23.11 6.12
N GLU A 192 -24.41 23.34 5.37
CA GLU A 192 -25.21 22.27 4.75
C GLU A 192 -24.36 21.29 3.93
N LEU A 193 -23.36 21.80 3.22
CA LEU A 193 -22.29 21.02 2.64
C LEU A 193 -20.96 21.53 3.21
N THR A 194 -20.22 20.66 3.88
CA THR A 194 -18.86 20.95 4.35
C THR A 194 -17.90 19.91 3.82
N LEU A 195 -16.86 20.34 3.10
CA LEU A 195 -15.74 19.50 2.70
C LEU A 195 -14.52 19.88 3.52
N GLN A 196 -13.92 18.91 4.20
CA GLN A 196 -12.69 19.06 4.95
C GLN A 196 -11.62 18.14 4.35
N PHE A 197 -10.69 18.72 3.62
CA PHE A 197 -9.56 17.98 3.04
C PHE A 197 -8.55 17.60 4.13
N ILE A 198 -8.26 16.31 4.25
CA ILE A 198 -7.20 15.77 5.11
C ILE A 198 -5.91 15.70 4.29
N GLY A 199 -6.02 15.22 3.05
CA GLY A 199 -4.95 15.18 2.07
C GLY A 199 -5.47 15.34 0.64
N GLY A 200 -4.57 15.77 -0.23
CA GLY A 200 -4.82 16.02 -1.65
C GLY A 200 -3.54 15.96 -2.47
N SER A 201 -2.57 15.18 -1.99
CA SER A 201 -1.30 14.90 -2.63
C SER A 201 -1.23 13.42 -3.04
N ASP A 202 -0.05 12.95 -3.42
CA ASP A 202 0.21 11.60 -3.94
C ASP A 202 1.27 10.83 -3.13
N GLY A 203 1.61 9.62 -3.58
CA GLY A 203 2.63 8.77 -2.95
C GLY A 203 4.09 9.17 -3.22
N PHE A 204 4.35 10.17 -4.08
CA PHE A 204 5.68 10.70 -4.38
C PHE A 204 6.03 11.97 -3.60
N ASP A 205 5.05 12.73 -3.10
CA ASP A 205 5.29 13.98 -2.36
C ASP A 205 5.55 13.74 -0.86
N PRO A 206 6.81 13.81 -0.35
CA PRO A 206 7.12 13.51 1.05
C PRO A 206 6.46 14.45 2.07
N ALA A 207 6.04 15.65 1.66
CA ALA A 207 5.41 16.63 2.56
C ALA A 207 3.88 16.53 2.56
N GLY A 208 3.29 15.98 1.49
CA GLY A 208 1.85 15.89 1.29
C GLY A 208 1.21 14.72 2.03
N ILE A 209 -0.09 14.83 2.26
CA ILE A 209 -0.94 13.72 2.69
C ILE A 209 -1.67 13.21 1.46
N THR A 210 -1.71 11.89 1.27
CA THR A 210 -2.40 11.31 0.11
C THR A 210 -3.89 11.61 0.12
N THR A 211 -4.54 11.50 -1.04
CA THR A 211 -5.94 11.87 -1.23
C THR A 211 -6.86 11.26 -0.17
N CYS A 212 -7.50 12.13 0.61
CA CYS A 212 -8.46 11.77 1.64
C CYS A 212 -9.20 13.02 2.13
N PHE A 213 -10.52 13.02 2.10
CA PHE A 213 -11.30 14.14 2.63
C PHE A 213 -12.62 13.71 3.26
N LEU A 214 -13.14 14.55 4.14
CA LEU A 214 -14.40 14.33 4.83
C LEU A 214 -15.47 15.22 4.20
N ALA A 215 -16.59 14.63 3.82
CA ALA A 215 -17.79 15.34 3.44
C ALA A 215 -18.85 15.21 4.53
N TYR A 216 -19.47 16.33 4.84
CA TYR A 216 -20.59 16.40 5.76
C TYR A 216 -21.77 16.98 5.00
N LEU A 217 -22.81 16.17 4.91
CA LEU A 217 -24.01 16.42 4.12
C LEU A 217 -25.17 16.62 5.11
N GLY A 218 -25.36 17.86 5.52
CA GLY A 218 -26.34 18.26 6.54
C GLY A 218 -25.82 19.37 7.44
N THR A 219 -26.76 20.10 8.04
CA THR A 219 -26.47 21.20 8.97
C THR A 219 -26.42 20.77 10.44
N ASP A 220 -26.72 19.50 10.75
CA ASP A 220 -26.74 18.99 12.11
C ASP A 220 -25.33 18.61 12.58
N VAL A 221 -25.00 18.98 13.81
CA VAL A 221 -23.73 18.62 14.47
C VAL A 221 -23.62 17.11 14.68
N GLN A 222 -24.75 16.38 14.73
CA GLN A 222 -24.79 14.93 14.80
C GLN A 222 -24.55 14.23 13.44
N THR A 223 -24.47 14.97 12.33
CA THR A 223 -24.20 14.40 11.01
C THR A 223 -22.79 13.80 10.99
N GLN A 224 -22.72 12.47 10.91
CA GLN A 224 -21.48 11.72 10.69
C GLN A 224 -20.87 12.04 9.32
N ALA A 225 -19.55 11.96 9.24
CA ALA A 225 -18.82 12.20 8.00
C ALA A 225 -18.95 11.04 7.02
N THR A 226 -19.00 11.37 5.73
CA THR A 226 -18.59 10.45 4.66
C THR A 226 -17.12 10.70 4.35
N LEU A 227 -16.30 9.67 4.47
CA LEU A 227 -14.89 9.71 4.09
C LEU A 227 -14.77 9.43 2.59
N PHE A 228 -14.05 10.25 1.84
CA PHE A 228 -13.75 10.03 0.44
C PHE A 228 -12.28 9.64 0.30
N ASP A 229 -12.06 8.41 -0.14
CA ASP A 229 -10.80 7.69 -0.08
C ASP A 229 -10.19 7.63 1.32
N ALA A 230 -9.26 6.71 1.54
CA ALA A 230 -8.66 6.46 2.84
C ALA A 230 -7.15 6.43 2.72
N ALA A 231 -6.54 7.60 2.93
CA ALA A 231 -5.09 7.74 3.10
C ALA A 231 -4.57 6.80 4.19
N ALA A 232 -3.34 6.31 4.04
CA ALA A 232 -2.68 5.48 5.03
C ALA A 232 -2.70 6.12 6.44
N TYR A 233 -2.70 5.27 7.48
CA TYR A 233 -2.71 5.70 8.88
C TYR A 233 -3.92 6.56 9.24
N VAL A 234 -5.09 6.25 8.66
CA VAL A 234 -6.30 7.06 8.76
C VAL A 234 -6.76 7.24 10.20
N LEU A 235 -6.54 6.26 11.08
CA LEU A 235 -6.94 6.38 12.49
C LEU A 235 -6.11 7.44 13.22
N VAL A 236 -4.79 7.47 12.98
CA VAL A 236 -3.90 8.53 13.51
C VAL A 236 -4.32 9.90 12.95
N ARG A 237 -4.61 9.96 11.66
CA ARG A 237 -5.03 11.20 10.98
C ARG A 237 -6.35 11.74 11.53
N LEU A 238 -7.35 10.89 11.70
CA LEU A 238 -8.64 11.26 12.31
C LEU A 238 -8.47 11.68 13.77
N GLY A 239 -7.67 10.94 14.55
CA GLY A 239 -7.38 11.28 15.93
C GLY A 239 -6.74 12.66 16.08
N HIS A 240 -5.84 13.03 15.17
CA HIS A 240 -5.22 14.36 15.15
C HIS A 240 -6.21 15.48 14.80
N LEU A 241 -7.30 15.15 14.10
CA LEU A 241 -8.43 16.06 13.84
C LEU A 241 -9.48 16.05 14.96
N GLY A 242 -9.23 15.34 16.07
CA GLY A 242 -10.19 15.20 17.17
C GLY A 242 -11.38 14.29 16.85
N MET A 243 -11.25 13.44 15.84
CA MET A 243 -12.31 12.54 15.39
C MET A 243 -12.04 11.10 15.82
N ALA A 244 -13.07 10.46 16.36
CA ALA A 244 -13.08 9.02 16.58
C ALA A 244 -13.61 8.29 15.32
N PRO A 245 -13.27 7.01 15.13
CA PRO A 245 -13.71 6.24 13.94
C PRO A 245 -15.22 6.15 13.79
N HIS A 246 -15.96 6.10 14.90
CA HIS A 246 -17.44 6.07 14.89
C HIS A 246 -18.08 7.38 14.40
N HIS A 247 -17.31 8.45 14.16
CA HIS A 247 -17.79 9.64 13.47
C HIS A 247 -17.85 9.46 11.94
N ILE A 248 -17.32 8.36 11.40
CA ILE A 248 -17.37 8.02 9.97
C ILE A 248 -18.52 7.03 9.73
N SER A 249 -19.51 7.44 8.94
CA SER A 249 -20.67 6.60 8.60
C SER A 249 -20.47 5.80 7.31
N ALA A 250 -19.73 6.39 6.37
CA ALA A 250 -19.49 5.81 5.06
C ALA A 250 -18.08 6.13 4.55
N VAL A 251 -17.56 5.27 3.68
CA VAL A 251 -16.39 5.53 2.82
C VAL A 251 -16.84 5.46 1.38
N VAL A 252 -16.56 6.51 0.60
CA VAL A 252 -16.57 6.45 -0.86
C VAL A 252 -15.16 6.10 -1.31
N LEU A 253 -15.00 4.96 -2.00
CA LEU A 253 -13.71 4.53 -2.54
C LEU A 253 -13.70 4.72 -4.05
N SER A 254 -12.78 5.53 -4.55
CA SER A 254 -12.66 5.86 -5.97
C SER A 254 -12.01 4.75 -6.79
N HIS A 255 -10.85 4.25 -6.34
CA HIS A 255 -10.08 3.18 -6.97
C HIS A 255 -9.07 2.58 -5.98
N LEU A 256 -8.17 1.70 -6.45
CA LEU A 256 -7.34 0.82 -5.61
C LEU A 256 -5.85 1.11 -5.62
N HIS A 257 -5.43 2.29 -6.09
CA HIS A 257 -4.04 2.70 -5.85
C HIS A 257 -3.83 2.93 -4.34
N GLU A 258 -2.63 2.61 -3.89
CA GLU A 258 -2.24 2.62 -2.48
C GLU A 258 -2.57 3.95 -1.79
N ASP A 259 -2.37 5.07 -2.48
CA ASP A 259 -2.59 6.42 -1.96
C ASP A 259 -4.07 6.77 -1.70
N HIS A 260 -5.00 5.96 -2.20
CA HIS A 260 -6.45 6.08 -2.00
C HIS A 260 -7.04 4.99 -1.09
N VAL A 261 -6.41 3.83 -0.96
CA VAL A 261 -7.00 2.67 -0.26
C VAL A 261 -6.26 2.25 1.01
N ALA A 262 -4.99 2.66 1.21
CA ALA A 262 -4.12 2.10 2.25
C ALA A 262 -4.66 2.24 3.70
N GLY A 263 -5.49 3.25 3.98
CA GLY A 263 -6.13 3.42 5.28
C GLY A 263 -7.44 2.65 5.47
N LEU A 264 -8.05 2.13 4.39
CA LEU A 264 -9.34 1.45 4.47
C LEU A 264 -9.28 0.15 5.30
N PRO A 265 -8.27 -0.74 5.14
CA PRO A 265 -8.15 -1.92 5.99
C PRO A 265 -8.02 -1.56 7.47
N GLU A 266 -7.24 -0.52 7.79
CA GLU A 266 -7.08 -0.03 9.16
C GLU A 266 -8.43 0.42 9.75
N LEU A 267 -9.19 1.21 9.00
CA LEU A 267 -10.51 1.67 9.44
C LEU A 267 -11.48 0.52 9.68
N ILE A 268 -11.53 -0.47 8.78
CA ILE A 268 -12.47 -1.60 8.86
C ILE A 268 -12.08 -2.57 9.99
N LEU A 269 -10.79 -2.90 10.10
CA LEU A 269 -10.30 -3.93 11.01
C LEU A 269 -10.09 -3.41 12.43
N MET A 270 -9.69 -2.13 12.58
CA MET A 270 -9.32 -1.54 13.85
C MET A 270 -10.26 -0.44 14.34
N GLY A 271 -11.14 0.09 13.48
CA GLY A 271 -12.02 1.22 13.83
C GLY A 271 -13.14 0.90 14.83
N GLY A 272 -13.44 -0.39 15.07
CA GLY A 272 -14.44 -0.82 16.07
C GLY A 272 -15.88 -0.43 15.76
N HIS A 273 -16.16 0.05 14.55
CA HIS A 273 -17.47 0.52 14.10
C HIS A 273 -17.73 0.07 12.65
N ARG A 274 -18.98 -0.23 12.31
CA ARG A 274 -19.37 -0.62 10.94
C ARG A 274 -19.43 0.61 10.06
N VAL A 275 -18.74 0.60 8.93
CA VAL A 275 -18.76 1.68 7.94
C VAL A 275 -19.40 1.19 6.65
N ARG A 276 -20.24 2.01 6.02
CA ARG A 276 -20.81 1.72 4.70
C ARG A 276 -19.78 2.00 3.61
N LEU A 277 -19.44 1.01 2.80
CA LEU A 277 -18.61 1.24 1.61
C LEU A 277 -19.49 1.61 0.40
N LEU A 278 -19.13 2.69 -0.28
CA LEU A 278 -19.74 3.19 -1.51
C LEU A 278 -18.68 3.16 -2.60
N THR A 279 -18.83 2.29 -3.59
CA THR A 279 -17.91 2.22 -4.73
C THR A 279 -18.60 1.53 -5.90
N SER A 280 -17.96 1.51 -7.07
CA SER A 280 -18.48 0.76 -8.22
C SER A 280 -18.31 -0.74 -8.03
N ASP A 281 -19.13 -1.55 -8.72
CA ASP A 281 -19.05 -3.01 -8.64
C ASP A 281 -17.66 -3.54 -9.04
N ILE A 282 -17.02 -2.91 -10.03
CA ILE A 282 -15.68 -3.29 -10.51
C ILE A 282 -14.64 -3.04 -9.42
N VAL A 283 -14.65 -1.85 -8.81
CA VAL A 283 -13.71 -1.50 -7.73
C VAL A 283 -13.98 -2.38 -6.51
N TYR A 284 -15.24 -2.67 -6.18
CA TYR A 284 -15.58 -3.56 -5.08
C TYR A 284 -15.05 -4.99 -5.30
N ALA A 285 -15.27 -5.56 -6.48
CA ALA A 285 -14.77 -6.89 -6.81
C ALA A 285 -13.23 -6.97 -6.75
N SER A 286 -12.57 -5.92 -7.19
CA SER A 286 -11.11 -5.80 -7.17
C SER A 286 -10.58 -5.62 -5.73
N LEU A 287 -11.30 -4.87 -4.89
CA LEU A 287 -10.99 -4.70 -3.48
C LEU A 287 -11.05 -6.05 -2.74
N LEU A 288 -12.05 -6.89 -3.04
CA LEU A 288 -12.14 -8.23 -2.44
C LEU A 288 -10.93 -9.09 -2.80
N ARG A 289 -10.43 -9.02 -4.03
CA ARG A 289 -9.19 -9.71 -4.45
C ARG A 289 -7.95 -9.17 -3.75
N MET A 290 -7.92 -7.87 -3.45
CA MET A 290 -6.82 -7.24 -2.71
C MET A 290 -6.80 -7.64 -1.22
N LEU A 291 -7.98 -7.81 -0.60
CA LEU A 291 -8.12 -8.06 0.84
C LEU A 291 -8.08 -9.54 1.24
N GLY A 292 -8.21 -10.49 0.30
CA GLY A 292 -8.24 -11.93 0.58
C GLY A 292 -8.00 -12.80 -0.64
#